data_AF-A0A2S1YQG0-F1
#
_entry.id   AF-A0A2S1YQG0-F1
#
_cell.length_a   1.000
_cell.length_b   1.000
_cell.length_c   1.000
_cell.angle_alpha   90.00
_cell.angle_beta   90.00
_cell.angle_gamma   90.00
#
_symmetry.space_group_name_H-M   'P 1'
#
loop_
_entity.id
_entity.type
_entity.pdbx_description
1 polymer ?
#
loop_
_entity_poly.entity_id
_entity_poly.type
_entity_poly.pdbx_seq_one_letter_code
_entity_poly.pdbx_strand_id
1 'polypeptide(L)'
;MILYKFIKIVYSVLLPVFVVAHSPKKDQPTLSKDQLHDLYFDGVHNPRKQIFCTKAYRTEAIRENIDNRKAKANYQTPLFYYQSDKNKAIQYLYSVIKYSEGSKDKFFPGAAYCEKADFLKTQLSQNV
;
A
#
# COMPACT_ATOMS: atom_id res chain seq x y z
N MET A 1 0.76 51.33 -22.26
CA MET A 1 -0.17 50.54 -23.11
C MET A 1 0.40 49.21 -23.61
N ILE A 2 1.73 49.10 -23.82
CA ILE A 2 2.39 47.87 -24.30
C ILE A 2 2.42 46.76 -23.22
N LEU A 3 2.65 47.11 -21.96
CA LEU A 3 2.70 46.15 -20.84
C LEU A 3 1.39 45.35 -20.66
N TYR A 4 0.23 46.01 -20.83
CA TYR A 4 -1.08 45.36 -20.74
C TYR A 4 -1.32 44.35 -21.87
N LYS A 5 -0.80 44.62 -23.08
CA LYS A 5 -0.86 43.68 -24.20
C LYS A 5 -0.02 42.42 -23.92
N PHE A 6 1.16 42.57 -23.32
CA PHE A 6 2.01 41.44 -22.95
C PHE A 6 1.39 40.54 -21.86
N ILE A 7 0.83 41.13 -20.80
CA ILE A 7 0.15 40.36 -19.74
C ILE A 7 -1.03 39.55 -20.31
N LYS A 8 -1.79 40.12 -21.24
CA LYS A 8 -2.94 39.45 -21.87
C LYS A 8 -2.53 38.25 -22.74
N ILE A 9 -1.38 38.35 -23.43
CA ILE A 9 -0.84 37.26 -24.24
C ILE A 9 -0.34 36.13 -23.34
N VAL A 10 0.39 36.46 -22.27
CA VAL A 10 0.88 35.46 -21.30
C VAL A 10 -0.29 34.72 -20.64
N TYR A 11 -1.35 35.42 -20.26
CA TYR A 11 -2.57 34.80 -19.71
C TYR A 11 -3.29 33.90 -20.72
N SER A 12 -3.35 34.31 -21.99
CA SER A 12 -4.05 33.54 -23.04
C SER A 12 -3.30 32.26 -23.43
N VAL A 13 -1.97 32.27 -23.36
CA VAL A 13 -1.14 31.09 -23.69
C VAL A 13 -1.02 30.12 -22.52
N LEU A 14 -1.04 30.60 -21.27
CA LEU A 14 -0.92 29.73 -20.09
C LEU A 14 -2.25 29.08 -19.67
N LEU A 15 -3.40 29.69 -19.96
CA LEU A 15 -4.71 29.12 -19.61
C LEU A 15 -4.96 27.70 -20.15
N PRO A 16 -4.67 27.36 -21.42
CA PRO A 16 -4.97 26.01 -21.94
C PRO A 16 -4.10 24.92 -21.32
N VAL A 17 -2.94 25.23 -20.73
CA VAL A 17 -2.07 24.24 -20.08
C VAL A 17 -2.70 23.70 -18.78
N PHE A 18 -3.47 24.52 -18.06
CA PHE A 18 -4.15 24.09 -16.84
C PHE A 18 -5.40 23.23 -17.11
N VAL A 19 -6.04 23.40 -18.28
CA VAL A 19 -7.25 22.64 -18.63
C VAL A 19 -6.93 21.20 -19.05
N VAL A 20 -5.77 20.97 -19.68
CA VAL A 20 -5.35 19.61 -20.11
C VAL A 20 -4.91 18.72 -18.94
N ALA A 21 -4.62 19.30 -17.76
CA ALA A 21 -4.26 18.54 -16.56
C ALA A 21 -5.46 17.86 -15.85
N HIS A 22 -6.71 18.21 -16.22
CA HIS A 22 -7.91 17.52 -15.74
C HIS A 22 -8.31 16.37 -16.68
N SER A 23 -7.38 15.45 -16.92
CA SER A 23 -7.79 14.13 -17.39
C SER A 23 -8.63 13.50 -16.28
N PRO A 24 -9.90 13.11 -16.53
CA PRO A 24 -10.62 12.30 -15.57
C PRO A 24 -9.73 11.10 -15.28
N LYS A 25 -9.45 10.85 -13.99
CA LYS A 25 -8.75 9.62 -13.58
C LYS A 25 -9.52 8.49 -14.25
N LYS A 26 -8.92 7.92 -15.30
CA LYS A 26 -9.47 6.75 -16.00
C LYS A 26 -9.84 5.79 -14.89
N ASP A 27 -11.13 5.47 -14.76
CA ASP A 27 -11.62 4.57 -13.72
C ASP A 27 -10.81 3.29 -13.82
N GLN A 28 -9.79 3.24 -12.97
CA GLN A 28 -8.86 2.13 -12.89
C GLN A 28 -9.77 1.01 -12.40
N PRO A 29 -9.95 -0.08 -13.17
CA PRO A 29 -10.99 -1.05 -12.89
C PRO A 29 -10.84 -1.48 -11.43
N THR A 30 -11.70 -0.93 -10.59
CA THR A 30 -11.65 -1.15 -9.16
C THR A 30 -12.19 -2.55 -9.04
N LEU A 31 -11.28 -3.53 -9.00
CA LEU A 31 -11.61 -4.88 -8.59
C LEU A 31 -12.53 -4.73 -7.39
N SER A 32 -13.69 -5.38 -7.45
CA SER A 32 -14.61 -5.32 -6.33
C SER A 32 -13.86 -5.80 -5.08
N LYS A 33 -14.28 -5.29 -3.94
CA LYS A 33 -13.67 -5.57 -2.65
C LYS A 33 -13.48 -7.07 -2.38
N ASP A 34 -14.45 -7.89 -2.80
CA ASP A 34 -14.40 -9.34 -2.66
C ASP A 34 -13.39 -9.94 -3.65
N GLN A 35 -13.35 -9.43 -4.88
CA GLN A 35 -12.32 -9.83 -5.85
C GLN A 35 -10.90 -9.47 -5.40
N LEU A 36 -10.69 -8.33 -4.71
CA LEU A 36 -9.39 -8.00 -4.13
C LEU A 36 -9.00 -8.94 -2.99
N HIS A 37 -9.97 -9.38 -2.20
CA HIS A 37 -9.79 -10.35 -1.13
C HIS A 37 -9.50 -11.76 -1.66
N ASP A 38 -10.22 -12.19 -2.69
CA ASP A 38 -10.04 -13.51 -3.29
C ASP A 38 -8.71 -13.57 -4.05
N LEU A 39 -8.39 -12.53 -4.83
CA LEU A 39 -7.07 -12.38 -5.45
C LEU A 39 -5.93 -12.23 -4.44
N TYR A 40 -6.23 -11.79 -3.21
CA TYR A 40 -5.28 -11.68 -2.10
C TYR A 40 -4.87 -13.05 -1.55
N PHE A 41 -5.70 -14.09 -1.66
CA PHE A 41 -5.37 -15.47 -1.26
C PHE A 41 -5.06 -16.40 -2.44
N ASP A 42 -5.61 -16.16 -3.63
CA ASP A 42 -5.42 -17.02 -4.81
C ASP A 42 -4.12 -16.71 -5.60
N GLY A 43 -3.47 -15.58 -5.30
CA GLY A 43 -2.31 -15.08 -6.04
C GLY A 43 -0.96 -15.76 -5.74
N VAL A 44 -0.92 -16.77 -4.88
CA VAL A 44 0.32 -17.38 -4.32
C VAL A 44 1.29 -17.87 -5.42
N HIS A 45 0.79 -18.16 -6.63
CA HIS A 45 1.61 -18.62 -7.76
C HIS A 45 1.95 -17.54 -8.80
N ASN A 46 1.56 -16.28 -8.58
CA ASN A 46 1.91 -15.16 -9.47
C ASN A 46 2.34 -13.92 -8.65
N PRO A 47 3.65 -13.78 -8.37
CA PRO A 47 4.18 -12.70 -7.53
C PRO A 47 3.83 -11.29 -8.03
N ARG A 48 3.83 -11.07 -9.35
CA ARG A 48 3.47 -9.75 -9.93
C ARG A 48 2.01 -9.41 -9.64
N LYS A 49 1.11 -10.37 -9.82
CA LYS A 49 -0.32 -10.21 -9.52
C LYS A 49 -0.54 -9.98 -8.02
N GLN A 50 0.14 -10.75 -7.18
CA GLN A 50 0.05 -10.64 -5.72
C GLN A 50 0.50 -9.26 -5.22
N ILE A 51 1.63 -8.73 -5.74
CA ILE A 51 2.11 -7.38 -5.41
C ILE A 51 1.10 -6.31 -5.84
N PHE A 52 0.58 -6.42 -7.06
CA PHE A 52 -0.41 -5.47 -7.58
C PHE A 52 -1.69 -5.45 -6.72
N CYS A 53 -2.25 -6.62 -6.44
CA CYS A 53 -3.45 -6.76 -5.62
C CYS A 53 -3.22 -6.29 -4.18
N THR A 54 -2.07 -6.62 -3.58
CA THR A 54 -1.70 -6.16 -2.23
C THR A 54 -1.63 -4.64 -2.16
N LYS A 55 -1.02 -4.00 -3.17
CA LYS A 55 -0.94 -2.54 -3.24
C LYS A 55 -2.32 -1.91 -3.37
N ALA A 56 -3.16 -2.43 -4.28
CA ALA A 56 -4.53 -1.95 -4.46
C ALA A 56 -5.38 -2.08 -3.19
N TYR A 57 -5.35 -3.26 -2.56
CA TYR A 57 -6.06 -3.51 -1.31
C TYR A 57 -5.58 -2.61 -0.16
N ARG A 58 -4.26 -2.37 -0.05
CA ARG A 58 -3.70 -1.44 0.94
C ARG A 58 -4.14 0.00 0.71
N THR A 59 -4.09 0.47 -0.54
CA THR A 59 -4.57 1.82 -0.90
C THR A 59 -6.01 2.01 -0.49
N GLU A 60 -6.85 1.02 -0.75
CA GLU A 60 -8.26 1.06 -0.39
C GLU A 60 -8.48 1.01 1.13
N ALA A 61 -7.78 0.12 1.84
CA ALA A 61 -7.84 0.03 3.30
C ALA A 61 -7.43 1.34 4.00
N ILE A 62 -6.45 2.07 3.42
CA ILE A 62 -6.05 3.40 3.91
C ILE A 62 -7.16 4.42 3.61
N ARG A 63 -7.72 4.41 2.40
CA ARG A 63 -8.79 5.32 1.98
C ARG A 63 -10.05 5.18 2.85
N GLU A 64 -10.45 3.95 3.16
CA GLU A 64 -11.59 3.65 4.01
C GLU A 64 -11.32 3.89 5.50
N ASN A 65 -10.05 4.05 5.88
CA ASN A 65 -9.61 4.23 7.26
C ASN A 65 -10.02 3.10 8.23
N ILE A 66 -10.13 1.86 7.76
CA ILE A 66 -10.53 0.71 8.59
C ILE A 66 -9.30 -0.08 9.06
N ASP A 67 -9.02 -0.05 10.35
CA ASP A 67 -7.78 -0.62 10.91
C ASP A 67 -7.62 -2.12 10.68
N ASN A 68 -8.66 -2.93 10.89
CA ASN A 68 -8.61 -4.37 10.58
C ASN A 68 -8.21 -4.65 9.12
N ARG A 69 -8.59 -3.78 8.17
CA ARG A 69 -8.19 -3.94 6.76
C ARG A 69 -6.75 -3.55 6.56
N LYS A 70 -6.30 -2.48 7.22
CA LYS A 70 -4.90 -2.07 7.20
C LYS A 70 -4.01 -3.16 7.78
N ALA A 71 -4.42 -3.82 8.86
CA ALA A 71 -3.71 -4.97 9.43
C ALA A 71 -3.54 -6.09 8.40
N LYS A 72 -4.64 -6.54 7.78
CA LYS A 72 -4.62 -7.57 6.73
C LYS A 72 -3.74 -7.18 5.54
N ALA A 73 -3.85 -5.92 5.08
CA ALA A 73 -3.07 -5.42 3.95
C ALA A 73 -1.56 -5.42 4.25
N ASN A 74 -1.19 -5.00 5.45
CA ASN A 74 0.21 -4.95 5.87
C ASN A 74 0.78 -6.33 6.21
N TYR A 75 -0.02 -7.39 6.38
CA TYR A 75 0.48 -8.73 6.72
C TYR A 75 1.05 -9.49 5.51
N GLN A 76 0.50 -9.28 4.32
CA GLN A 76 1.02 -9.92 3.08
C GLN A 76 2.26 -9.23 2.53
N THR A 77 2.37 -7.92 2.75
CA THR A 77 3.50 -7.12 2.26
C THR A 77 4.88 -7.62 2.75
N PRO A 78 5.05 -8.04 4.02
CA PRO A 78 6.29 -8.59 4.53
C PRO A 78 6.80 -9.78 3.71
N LEU A 79 5.91 -10.65 3.22
CA LEU A 79 6.28 -11.87 2.48
C LEU A 79 7.20 -11.57 1.28
N PHE A 80 7.03 -10.41 0.64
CA PHE A 80 7.88 -9.99 -0.49
C PHE A 80 9.30 -9.59 -0.08
N TYR A 81 9.54 -9.38 1.22
CA TYR A 81 10.78 -8.88 1.77
C TYR A 81 11.53 -9.90 2.63
N TYR A 82 10.97 -11.10 2.87
CA TYR A 82 11.54 -12.10 3.80
C TYR A 82 12.96 -12.52 3.43
N GLN A 83 13.24 -12.63 2.13
CA GLN A 83 14.54 -13.03 1.62
C GLN A 83 15.43 -11.84 1.24
N SER A 84 14.86 -10.65 1.01
CA SER A 84 15.57 -9.50 0.43
C SER A 84 15.85 -8.39 1.43
N ASP A 85 14.90 -8.08 2.32
CA ASP A 85 15.00 -6.97 3.29
C ASP A 85 14.20 -7.29 4.56
N LYS A 86 14.85 -8.03 5.47
CA LYS A 86 14.23 -8.46 6.74
C LYS A 86 13.81 -7.28 7.62
N ASN A 87 14.52 -6.14 7.57
CA ASN A 87 14.16 -4.96 8.36
C ASN A 87 12.85 -4.36 7.87
N LYS A 88 12.67 -4.28 6.55
CA LYS A 88 11.43 -3.82 5.96
C LYS A 88 10.28 -4.78 6.21
N ALA A 89 10.52 -6.09 6.16
CA ALA A 89 9.54 -7.08 6.59
C ALA A 89 9.08 -6.83 8.04
N ILE A 90 10.02 -6.64 8.98
CA ILE A 90 9.72 -6.32 10.39
C ILE A 90 8.87 -5.04 10.51
N GLN A 91 9.17 -3.97 9.76
CA GLN A 91 8.38 -2.73 9.79
C GLN A 91 6.91 -2.94 9.39
N TYR A 92 6.66 -3.79 8.39
CA TYR A 92 5.29 -4.13 8.04
C TYR A 92 4.61 -4.96 9.13
N LEU A 93 5.31 -5.92 9.74
CA LEU A 93 4.77 -6.70 10.87
C LEU A 93 4.43 -5.81 12.07
N TYR A 94 5.24 -4.78 12.37
CA TYR A 94 4.87 -3.75 13.35
C TYR A 94 3.57 -3.03 13.00
N SER A 95 3.35 -2.72 11.71
CA SER A 95 2.12 -2.10 11.26
C SER A 95 0.91 -3.03 11.44
N VAL A 96 1.08 -4.34 11.20
CA VAL A 96 0.02 -5.34 11.47
C VAL A 96 -0.38 -5.32 12.93
N ILE A 97 0.60 -5.38 13.84
CA ILE A 97 0.37 -5.34 15.29
C ILE A 97 -0.37 -4.06 15.67
N LYS A 98 0.12 -2.90 15.23
CA LYS A 98 -0.48 -1.59 15.50
C LYS A 98 -1.95 -1.52 15.07
N TYR A 99 -2.25 -1.93 13.83
CA TYR A 99 -3.62 -1.85 13.30
C TYR A 99 -4.55 -2.96 13.81
N SER A 100 -4.01 -3.95 14.53
CA SER A 100 -4.81 -5.00 15.17
C SER A 100 -5.13 -4.67 16.63
N GLU A 101 -4.56 -3.59 17.18
CA GLU A 101 -4.79 -3.16 18.56
C GLU A 101 -6.27 -2.85 18.80
N GLY A 102 -6.84 -3.39 19.87
CA GLY A 102 -8.27 -3.27 20.18
C GLY A 102 -9.21 -4.06 19.25
N SER A 103 -8.68 -4.76 18.24
CA SER A 103 -9.50 -5.63 17.39
C SER A 103 -9.85 -6.94 18.10
N LYS A 104 -10.97 -7.56 17.68
CA LYS A 104 -11.30 -8.95 18.08
C LYS A 104 -10.53 -10.00 17.27
N ASP A 105 -9.78 -9.57 16.25
CA ASP A 105 -9.01 -10.46 15.39
C ASP A 105 -7.71 -10.88 16.10
N LYS A 106 -7.61 -12.16 16.43
CA LYS A 106 -6.45 -12.72 17.13
C LYS A 106 -5.41 -13.29 16.18
N PHE A 107 -5.80 -13.56 14.93
CA PHE A 107 -4.98 -14.30 13.98
C PHE A 107 -3.82 -13.43 13.47
N PHE A 108 -4.13 -12.29 12.86
CA PHE A 108 -3.12 -11.40 12.28
C PHE A 108 -2.12 -10.85 13.29
N PRO A 109 -2.51 -10.33 14.49
CA PRO A 109 -1.53 -9.89 15.47
C PRO A 109 -0.67 -11.05 15.99
N GLY A 110 -1.28 -12.22 16.25
CA GLY A 110 -0.55 -13.40 16.72
C GLY A 110 0.53 -13.85 15.72
N ALA A 111 0.15 -14.02 14.45
CA ALA A 111 1.09 -14.37 13.38
C ALA A 111 2.20 -13.32 13.24
N ALA A 112 1.85 -12.03 13.27
CA ALA A 112 2.83 -10.96 13.14
C ALA A 112 3.85 -10.91 14.29
N TYR A 113 3.44 -11.19 15.54
CA TYR A 113 4.36 -11.32 16.65
C TYR A 113 5.32 -12.50 16.49
N CYS A 114 4.80 -13.68 16.11
CA CYS A 114 5.61 -14.88 15.89
C CYS A 114 6.66 -14.66 14.79
N GLU A 115 6.23 -14.23 13.60
CA GLU A 115 7.14 -14.04 12.47
C GLU A 115 8.17 -12.95 12.75
N LYS A 116 7.77 -11.87 13.44
CA LYS A 116 8.72 -10.84 13.88
C LYS A 116 9.79 -11.42 14.80
N ALA A 117 9.40 -12.28 15.75
CA ALA A 117 10.34 -12.92 16.65
C ALA A 117 11.34 -13.80 15.88
N ASP A 118 10.89 -14.52 14.85
CA ASP A 118 11.77 -15.34 14.00
C ASP A 118 12.79 -14.51 13.22
N PHE A 119 12.37 -13.36 12.66
CA PHE A 119 13.31 -12.44 12.00
C PHE A 119 14.35 -11.90 12.98
N LEU A 120 13.93 -11.46 14.17
CA LEU A 120 14.82 -10.92 15.18
C LEU A 120 15.80 -11.98 15.69
N LYS A 121 15.33 -13.21 15.93
CA LYS A 121 16.18 -14.34 16.31
C LYS A 121 17.26 -14.57 15.26
N THR A 122 16.88 -14.60 13.98
CA THR A 122 17.83 -14.79 12.87
C THR A 122 18.89 -13.69 12.85
N GLN A 123 18.50 -12.43 13.06
CA GLN A 123 19.44 -11.30 13.12
C GLN A 123 20.42 -11.44 14.29
N LEU A 124 19.91 -11.79 15.48
CA LEU A 124 20.75 -11.99 16.67
C LEU A 124 21.75 -13.15 16.47
N SER A 125 21.33 -14.24 15.85
CA SER A 125 22.20 -15.40 15.57
C SER A 125 23.23 -15.16 14.47
N GLN A 126 23.05 -14.15 13.61
CA GLN A 126 24.03 -13.78 12.57
C GLN A 126 25.10 -12.81 13.07
N ASN A 127 24.95 -12.28 14.28
CA ASN A 127 25.87 -11.30 14.89
C ASN A 127 26.79 -11.93 15.96
N VAL A 128 26.89 -13.27 15.98
CA VAL A 128 27.80 -14.07 16.82
C VAL A 128 28.79 -14.77 15.90
#